data_AF-A0A2G6AMG3-F1
#
_entry.id   AF-A0A2G6AMG3-F1
#
_cell.length_a   1.000
_cell.length_b   1.000
_cell.length_c   1.000
_cell.angle_alpha   90.00
_cell.angle_beta   90.00
_cell.angle_gamma   90.00
#
_symmetry.space_group_name_H-M   'P 1'
#
loop_
_entity.id
_entity.type
_entity.pdbx_description
1 polymer ?
#
loop_
_entity_poly.entity_id
_entity_poly.type
_entity_poly.pdbx_seq_one_letter_code
_entity_poly.pdbx_strand_id
1 'polypeptide(L)'
;MDKEQTEPTENVVKEPVDKSETTTTNDELKEEFEKEEGVSEVSLIITEDAGGFVLLDFEVTEDMKKEDAEKISKKYYERLEKEYPEHSVDIQARKSGETFVQETKTVK
;
A
#
# COMPACT_ATOMS: atom_id res chain seq x y z
N MET A 1 31.82 -43.04 5.30
CA MET A 1 30.41 -43.43 5.36
C MET A 1 29.65 -42.21 5.83
N ASP A 2 29.24 -41.36 4.88
CA ASP A 2 27.92 -41.36 4.22
C ASP A 2 26.89 -40.74 5.18
N LYS A 3 26.69 -39.41 5.10
CA LYS A 3 25.60 -38.70 4.40
C LYS A 3 24.23 -39.08 4.96
N GLU A 4 23.60 -38.15 5.69
CA GLU A 4 22.16 -37.90 5.59
C GLU A 4 21.86 -36.45 6.02
N GLN A 5 21.23 -35.76 5.08
CA GLN A 5 20.82 -34.38 5.05
C GLN A 5 19.29 -34.45 5.13
N THR A 6 18.67 -33.78 6.10
CA THR A 6 17.23 -33.48 6.04
C THR A 6 17.02 -32.04 6.50
N GLU A 7 16.59 -31.23 5.55
CA GLU A 7 16.25 -29.82 5.64
C GLU A 7 15.15 -29.57 6.69
N PRO A 8 15.20 -28.50 7.50
CA PRO A 8 13.98 -27.93 8.02
C PRO A 8 13.38 -27.02 6.94
N THR A 9 12.22 -27.44 6.45
CA THR A 9 11.29 -26.70 5.62
C THR A 9 11.19 -25.22 6.04
N GLU A 10 11.51 -24.32 5.11
CA GLU A 10 11.06 -22.93 5.09
C GLU A 10 9.52 -22.92 5.08
N ASN A 11 8.91 -23.09 6.24
CA ASN A 11 7.65 -22.43 6.51
C ASN A 11 8.02 -21.02 6.98
N VAL A 12 8.30 -20.13 6.02
CA VAL A 12 8.11 -18.70 6.21
C VAL A 12 6.61 -18.53 6.44
N VAL A 13 6.19 -18.79 7.67
CA VAL A 13 5.06 -18.09 8.26
C VAL A 13 5.45 -16.63 8.10
N LYS A 14 4.91 -15.97 7.07
CA LYS A 14 4.92 -14.52 7.00
C LYS A 14 4.34 -14.08 8.33
N GLU A 15 5.21 -13.63 9.22
CA GLU A 15 4.82 -13.03 10.48
C GLU A 15 3.71 -12.03 10.15
N PRO A 16 2.60 -12.00 10.93
CA PRO A 16 1.67 -10.90 10.80
C PRO A 16 2.51 -9.65 11.03
N VAL A 17 2.64 -8.83 9.99
CA VAL A 17 3.34 -7.54 10.06
C VAL A 17 2.89 -6.88 11.35
N ASP A 18 3.82 -6.76 12.28
CA ASP A 18 3.59 -6.28 13.64
C ASP A 18 3.11 -4.83 13.48
N LYS A 19 1.80 -4.67 13.42
CA LYS A 19 1.12 -3.37 13.39
C LYS A 19 1.49 -2.74 14.71
N SER A 20 2.51 -1.89 14.70
CA SER A 20 2.85 -1.05 15.84
C SER A 20 1.55 -0.43 16.37
N GLU A 21 1.41 -0.35 17.69
CA GLU A 21 0.20 0.11 18.42
C GLU A 21 -0.36 1.47 17.96
N THR A 22 0.32 2.17 17.05
CA THR A 22 -0.01 3.49 16.48
C THR A 22 -0.43 3.46 15.00
N THR A 23 -0.50 2.28 14.37
CA THR A 23 -0.93 2.13 12.97
C THR A 23 -2.35 1.61 12.88
N THR A 24 -3.22 2.39 12.23
CA THR A 24 -4.61 2.04 11.95
C THR A 24 -4.80 1.72 10.47
N THR A 25 -5.85 0.95 10.17
CA THR A 25 -6.26 0.63 8.81
C THR A 25 -7.71 1.05 8.64
N ASN A 26 -8.07 1.57 7.47
CA ASN A 26 -9.46 1.88 7.13
C ASN A 26 -9.95 0.86 6.09
N ASP A 27 -10.60 -0.19 6.57
CA ASP A 27 -11.07 -1.30 5.73
C ASP A 27 -12.11 -0.83 4.69
N GLU A 28 -12.99 0.14 5.02
CA GLU A 28 -13.98 0.66 4.08
C GLU A 28 -13.31 1.35 2.88
N LEU A 29 -12.35 2.23 3.14
CA LEU A 29 -11.57 2.90 2.09
C LEU A 29 -10.75 1.88 1.28
N LYS A 30 -10.13 0.92 1.96
CA LYS A 30 -9.37 -0.14 1.29
C LYS A 30 -10.25 -0.95 0.34
N GLU A 31 -11.43 -1.39 0.79
CA GLU A 31 -12.37 -2.15 -0.04
C GLU A 31 -12.89 -1.34 -1.23
N GLU A 32 -13.08 -0.03 -1.08
CA GLU A 32 -13.42 0.87 -2.19
C GLU A 32 -12.28 0.92 -3.22
N PHE A 33 -11.04 1.01 -2.76
CA PHE A 33 -9.86 1.04 -3.64
C PHE A 33 -9.65 -0.29 -4.38
N GLU A 34 -9.91 -1.42 -3.72
CA GLU A 34 -9.81 -2.77 -4.30
C GLU A 34 -10.87 -3.02 -5.39
N LYS A 35 -11.96 -2.23 -5.45
CA LYS A 35 -12.99 -2.33 -6.49
C LYS A 35 -12.66 -1.58 -7.77
N GLU A 36 -11.58 -0.79 -7.78
CA GLU A 36 -11.20 0.00 -8.94
C GLU A 36 -10.64 -0.90 -10.05
N GLU A 37 -11.05 -0.61 -11.28
CA GLU A 37 -10.70 -1.45 -12.41
C GLU A 37 -9.19 -1.42 -12.66
N GLY A 38 -8.57 -2.60 -12.67
CA GLY A 38 -7.15 -2.75 -12.91
C GLY A 38 -6.27 -2.47 -11.68
N VAL A 39 -6.85 -2.40 -10.48
CA VAL A 39 -6.14 -2.28 -9.19
C VAL A 39 -6.23 -3.59 -8.41
N SER A 40 -5.14 -3.96 -7.75
CA SER A 40 -5.02 -5.15 -6.90
C SER A 40 -4.02 -4.91 -5.76
N GLU A 41 -3.96 -5.83 -4.79
CA GLU A 41 -2.98 -5.80 -3.68
C GLU A 41 -2.94 -4.46 -2.91
N VAL A 42 -4.10 -3.86 -2.70
CA VAL A 42 -4.21 -2.58 -1.99
C VAL A 42 -3.80 -2.74 -0.53
N SER A 43 -2.91 -1.85 -0.10
CA SER A 43 -2.39 -1.73 1.26
C SER A 43 -2.56 -0.30 1.72
N LEU A 44 -3.48 -0.08 2.66
CA LEU A 44 -3.71 1.23 3.29
C LEU A 44 -3.21 1.18 4.73
N ILE A 45 -2.24 2.03 5.04
CA ILE A 45 -1.64 2.17 6.37
C ILE A 45 -1.80 3.61 6.80
N ILE A 46 -2.43 3.83 7.94
CA ILE A 46 -2.60 5.14 8.55
C ILE A 46 -1.81 5.12 9.86
N THR A 47 -1.00 6.13 10.11
CA THR A 47 -0.23 6.27 11.35
C THR A 47 -0.64 7.57 12.02
N GLU A 48 -0.89 7.54 13.32
CA GLU A 48 -1.24 8.75 14.09
C GLU A 48 -0.04 9.40 14.80
N ASP A 49 1.13 8.74 14.76
CA ASP A 49 2.36 9.25 15.38
C ASP A 49 3.04 10.37 14.56
N ALA A 50 3.77 11.25 15.22
CA ALA A 50 4.66 12.26 14.62
C ALA A 50 4.07 13.13 13.49
N GLY A 51 2.79 13.51 13.60
CA GLY A 51 2.13 14.41 12.63
C GLY A 51 1.30 13.71 11.57
N GLY A 52 1.03 12.42 11.74
CA GLY A 52 0.05 11.69 10.94
C GLY A 52 0.56 11.34 9.54
N PHE A 53 0.49 10.07 9.14
CA PHE A 53 0.88 9.64 7.81
C PHE A 53 -0.13 8.64 7.24
N VAL A 54 -0.44 8.76 5.96
CA VAL A 54 -1.29 7.84 5.23
C VAL A 54 -0.50 7.32 4.05
N LEU A 55 -0.19 6.03 4.07
CA LEU A 55 0.44 5.32 2.97
C LEU A 55 -0.62 4.46 2.27
N LEU A 56 -0.87 4.74 1.01
CA LEU A 56 -1.69 3.90 0.13
C LEU A 56 -0.81 3.30 -0.95
N ASP A 57 -0.63 1.99 -0.89
CA ASP A 57 0.10 1.24 -1.90
C ASP A 57 -0.85 0.29 -2.63
N PHE A 58 -0.74 0.17 -3.94
CA PHE A 58 -1.56 -0.74 -4.74
C PHE A 58 -0.85 -1.19 -6.01
N GLU A 59 -1.11 -2.41 -6.46
CA GLU A 59 -0.63 -2.95 -7.72
C GLU A 59 -1.62 -2.60 -8.85
N VAL A 60 -1.11 -2.18 -10.00
CA VAL A 60 -1.89 -1.99 -11.23
C VAL A 60 -1.59 -3.09 -12.25
N THR A 61 -2.54 -3.36 -13.12
CA THR A 61 -2.37 -4.36 -14.19
C THR A 61 -1.24 -4.02 -15.15
N GLU A 62 -0.65 -5.06 -15.76
CA GLU A 62 0.43 -4.89 -16.74
C GLU A 62 0.01 -4.08 -17.98
N ASP A 63 -1.27 -4.10 -18.33
CA ASP A 63 -1.84 -3.33 -19.44
C ASP A 63 -2.16 -1.87 -19.06
N MET A 64 -2.14 -1.51 -17.77
CA MET A 64 -2.47 -0.17 -17.32
C MET A 64 -1.42 0.84 -17.79
N LYS A 65 -1.90 1.94 -18.39
CA LYS A 65 -1.07 3.07 -18.81
C LYS A 65 -0.74 3.95 -17.61
N LYS A 66 0.40 4.62 -17.70
CA LYS A 66 0.84 5.57 -16.68
C LYS A 66 -0.20 6.66 -16.41
N GLU A 67 -0.78 7.23 -17.46
CA GLU A 67 -1.80 8.28 -17.33
C GLU A 67 -3.05 7.81 -16.58
N ASP A 68 -3.44 6.54 -16.72
CA ASP A 68 -4.61 6.00 -16.03
C ASP A 68 -4.27 5.67 -14.56
N ALA A 69 -3.09 5.12 -14.30
CA ALA A 69 -2.58 4.96 -12.94
C ALA A 69 -2.44 6.32 -12.21
N GLU A 70 -1.95 7.37 -12.89
CA GLU A 70 -1.87 8.73 -12.35
C GLU A 70 -3.26 9.30 -12.02
N LYS A 71 -4.27 9.06 -12.85
CA LYS A 71 -5.65 9.47 -12.54
C LYS A 71 -6.19 8.77 -11.31
N ILE A 72 -5.95 7.47 -11.17
CA ILE A 72 -6.36 6.67 -10.01
C ILE A 72 -5.66 7.18 -8.76
N SER A 73 -4.33 7.29 -8.78
CA SER A 73 -3.54 7.83 -7.66
C SER A 73 -4.04 9.21 -7.24
N LYS A 74 -4.28 10.11 -8.21
CA LYS A 74 -4.76 11.46 -7.93
C LYS A 74 -6.17 11.49 -7.34
N LYS A 75 -7.09 10.65 -7.85
CA LYS A 75 -8.45 10.51 -7.31
C LYS A 75 -8.41 10.12 -5.82
N TYR A 76 -7.55 9.17 -5.47
CA TYR A 76 -7.38 8.72 -4.08
C TYR A 76 -6.62 9.72 -3.22
N TYR A 77 -5.64 10.39 -3.79
CA TYR A 77 -4.96 11.49 -3.15
C TYR A 77 -5.94 12.58 -2.69
N GLU A 78 -6.81 13.06 -3.58
CA GLU A 78 -7.81 14.08 -3.23
C GLU A 78 -8.83 13.59 -2.18
N ARG A 79 -9.06 12.28 -2.11
CA ARG A 79 -9.93 11.67 -1.10
C ARG A 79 -9.24 11.60 0.25
N LEU A 80 -8.02 11.06 0.31
CA LEU A 80 -7.23 10.92 1.53
C LEU A 80 -6.86 12.28 2.11
N GLU A 81 -6.62 13.29 1.27
CA GLU A 81 -6.39 14.67 1.71
C GLU A 81 -7.61 15.26 2.44
N LYS A 82 -8.84 14.85 2.09
CA LYS A 82 -10.07 15.31 2.75
C LYS A 82 -10.37 14.55 4.04
N GLU A 83 -10.10 13.25 4.06
CA GLU A 83 -10.34 12.38 5.22
C GLU A 83 -9.27 12.62 6.30
N TYR A 84 -8.03 12.86 5.87
CA TYR A 84 -6.85 13.03 6.73
C TYR A 84 -6.10 14.34 6.40
N PRO A 85 -6.73 15.51 6.55
CA PRO A 85 -6.16 16.79 6.14
C PRO A 85 -4.91 17.20 6.94
N GLU A 86 -4.79 16.66 8.15
CA GLU A 86 -3.65 16.87 9.05
C GLU A 86 -2.57 15.80 8.90
N HIS A 87 -2.74 14.82 8.01
CA HIS A 87 -1.75 13.76 7.77
C HIS A 87 -1.02 13.99 6.46
N SER A 88 0.23 13.57 6.41
CA SER A 88 0.98 13.44 5.16
C SER A 88 0.43 12.25 4.38
N VAL A 89 0.27 12.38 3.07
CA VAL A 89 -0.29 11.33 2.21
C VAL A 89 0.77 10.90 1.21
N ASP A 90 1.04 9.60 1.12
CA ASP A 90 1.90 8.99 0.10
C ASP A 90 1.14 7.87 -0.60
N ILE A 91 1.08 7.96 -1.93
CA ILE A 91 0.37 7.00 -2.76
C ILE A 91 1.34 6.40 -3.77
N GLN A 92 1.44 5.08 -3.78
CA GLN A 92 2.30 4.32 -4.66
C GLN A 92 1.48 3.34 -5.48
N ALA A 93 1.42 3.57 -6.79
CA ALA A 93 0.95 2.57 -7.74
C ALA A 93 2.16 1.75 -8.18
N ARG A 94 2.15 0.45 -7.87
CA ARG A 94 3.15 -0.53 -8.30
C ARG A 94 2.69 -1.25 -9.55
N LYS A 95 3.63 -1.65 -10.39
CA LYS A 95 3.36 -2.44 -11.58
C LYS A 95 4.41 -3.52 -11.68
N SER A 96 3.97 -4.77 -11.63
CA SER A 96 4.85 -5.94 -11.59
C SER A 96 5.85 -5.87 -10.41
N GLY A 97 5.41 -5.31 -9.27
CA GLY A 97 6.20 -5.16 -8.06
C GLY A 97 7.13 -3.93 -8.00
N GLU A 98 7.21 -3.13 -9.07
CA GLU A 98 8.02 -1.90 -9.10
C GLU A 98 7.14 -0.65 -9.01
N THR A 99 7.61 0.41 -8.33
CA THR A 99 6.88 1.69 -8.29
C THR A 99 6.73 2.28 -9.69
N PHE A 100 5.50 2.39 -10.15
CA PHE A 100 5.13 2.87 -11.47
C PHE A 100 4.70 4.34 -11.46
N VAL A 101 3.91 4.71 -10.45
CA VAL A 101 3.49 6.09 -10.16
C VAL A 101 3.60 6.32 -8.67
N GLN A 102 4.13 7.47 -8.26
CA GLN A 102 4.16 7.89 -6.86
C GLN A 102 3.72 9.33 -6.74
N GLU A 103 2.83 9.59 -5.78
CA GLU A 103 2.33 10.91 -5.42
C GLU A 103 2.49 11.10 -3.90
N THR A 104 3.31 12.06 -3.49
CA THR A 104 3.59 12.33 -2.07
C THR A 104 3.24 13.77 -1.73
N LYS A 105 2.51 13.96 -0.64
CA LYS A 105 2.32 15.26 0.01
C LYS A 105 2.66 15.16 1.48
N THR A 106 3.61 15.98 1.89
CA THR A 106 3.93 16.17 3.29
C THR A 106 3.19 17.40 3.81
N VAL A 107 2.43 17.24 4.89
CA VAL A 107 1.92 18.39 5.66
C VAL A 107 3.09 18.98 6.47
N LYS A 108 3.21 20.30 6.47
CA LYS A 108 4.35 21.04 7.04
C LYS A 108 4.02 21.65 8.39
#